data_AF-A0A0L0NVM8-F1
#
_entry.id   AF-A0A0L0NVM8-F1
#
_cell.length_a   1.000
_cell.length_b   1.000
_cell.length_c   1.000
_cell.angle_alpha   90.00
_cell.angle_beta   90.00
_cell.angle_gamma   90.00
#
_symmetry.space_group_name_H-M   'P 1'
#
loop_
_entity.id
_entity.type
_entity.pdbx_description
1 polymer ?
#
loop_
_entity_poly.entity_id
_entity_poly.type
_entity_poly.pdbx_seq_one_letter_code
_entity_poly.pdbx_strand_id
1 'polypeptide(L)'
;MDIFDELKEPKNEAPAKKNASTVFDIDELIANSPDLQQGQMFGLNYDKYAFGNTVKHPRDVAKELNVTGVAAGRTVDVKYGNVSAALSQLTKLVRVEKIPQMKQQQKRHLRPALLHDLKHRQWWRSNFLLRFSNLLTEILDAKRRGY
;
A
#
# COMPACT_ATOMS: atom_id res chain seq x y z
N MET A 1 50.00 18.82 -42.34
CA MET A 1 49.16 17.62 -42.51
C MET A 1 49.41 16.79 -41.27
N ASP A 2 48.71 17.14 -40.18
CA ASP A 2 48.98 16.57 -38.85
C ASP A 2 48.07 15.37 -38.60
N ILE A 3 48.71 14.25 -38.27
CA ILE A 3 48.17 12.88 -38.17
C ILE A 3 47.20 12.69 -36.97
N PHE A 4 46.85 13.76 -36.26
CA PHE A 4 46.07 13.71 -35.01
C PHE A 4 44.66 14.31 -35.10
N ASP A 5 44.19 14.70 -36.29
CA ASP A 5 42.83 15.27 -36.46
C ASP A 5 41.72 14.20 -36.48
N GLU A 6 42.04 12.90 -36.55
CA GLU A 6 41.08 11.79 -36.63
C GLU A 6 40.42 11.41 -35.28
N LEU A 7 40.76 12.05 -34.17
CA LEU A 7 40.25 11.70 -32.83
C LEU A 7 39.22 12.71 -32.27
N LYS A 8 38.78 13.69 -33.06
CA LYS A 8 37.95 14.79 -32.55
C LYS A 8 36.44 14.63 -32.76
N GLU A 9 35.99 13.56 -33.44
CA GLU A 9 34.57 13.30 -33.60
C GLU A 9 34.14 12.08 -32.77
N PRO A 10 33.18 12.22 -31.83
CA PRO A 10 32.55 11.06 -31.22
C PRO A 10 31.71 10.38 -32.30
N LYS A 11 32.17 9.21 -32.77
CA LYS A 11 31.35 8.30 -33.56
C LYS A 11 30.10 8.00 -32.74
N ASN A 12 28.94 8.45 -33.24
CA ASN A 12 27.63 8.00 -32.77
C ASN A 12 27.52 6.50 -33.06
N GLU A 13 28.04 5.68 -32.16
CA GLU A 13 27.83 4.24 -32.19
C GLU A 13 26.37 3.99 -31.83
N ALA A 14 25.58 3.67 -32.86
CA ALA A 14 24.24 3.13 -32.67
C ALA A 14 24.34 1.89 -31.75
N PRO A 15 23.48 1.75 -30.73
CA PRO A 15 23.58 0.64 -29.79
C PRO A 15 23.44 -0.68 -30.56
N ALA A 16 24.45 -1.53 -30.42
CA ALA A 16 24.46 -2.87 -31.00
C ALA A 16 23.17 -3.60 -30.63
N LYS A 17 22.40 -4.01 -31.64
CA LYS A 17 21.16 -4.79 -31.50
C LYS A 17 21.50 -6.08 -30.76
N LYS A 18 21.13 -6.15 -29.48
CA LYS A 18 21.24 -7.38 -28.69
C LYS A 18 20.15 -8.33 -29.15
N ASN A 19 20.56 -9.55 -29.49
CA ASN A 19 19.68 -10.60 -29.98
C ASN A 19 18.60 -10.91 -28.93
N ALA A 20 17.36 -10.94 -29.39
CA ALA A 20 16.16 -11.13 -28.58
C ALA A 20 16.22 -12.41 -27.74
N SER A 21 16.45 -12.25 -26.44
CA SER A 21 16.21 -13.29 -25.44
C SER A 21 15.04 -12.87 -24.54
N THR A 22 13.84 -13.24 -24.98
CA THR A 22 12.66 -13.62 -24.16
C THR A 22 12.20 -12.73 -22.99
N VAL A 23 12.55 -11.45 -22.97
CA VAL A 23 11.76 -10.44 -22.27
C VAL A 23 11.30 -9.48 -23.35
N PHE A 24 10.01 -9.55 -23.68
CA PHE A 24 9.43 -8.63 -24.64
C PHE A 24 9.55 -7.23 -24.05
N ASP A 25 10.46 -6.41 -24.59
CA ASP A 25 10.59 -5.00 -24.28
C ASP A 25 9.37 -4.27 -24.88
N ILE A 26 8.30 -4.22 -24.10
CA ILE A 26 7.03 -3.58 -24.43
C ILE A 26 7.27 -2.11 -24.81
N ASP A 27 8.28 -1.47 -24.22
CA ASP A 27 8.66 -0.09 -24.50
C ASP A 27 9.15 0.10 -25.95
N GLU A 28 9.87 -0.86 -26.53
CA GLU A 28 10.30 -0.80 -27.93
C GLU A 28 9.14 -1.06 -28.91
N LEU A 29 8.19 -1.92 -28.53
CA LEU A 29 7.00 -2.19 -29.35
C LEU A 29 6.04 -1.00 -29.36
N ILE A 30 5.88 -0.29 -28.24
CA ILE A 30 5.08 0.93 -28.14
C ILE A 30 5.75 2.07 -28.92
N ALA A 31 7.08 2.21 -28.82
CA ALA A 31 7.86 3.21 -29.55
C ALA A 31 7.81 3.03 -31.08
N ASN A 32 7.54 1.83 -31.57
CA ASN A 32 7.43 1.53 -33.00
C ASN A 32 5.97 1.45 -33.51
N SER A 33 4.98 1.75 -32.67
CA SER A 33 3.56 1.74 -33.04
C SER A 33 3.03 3.18 -33.25
N PRO A 34 2.96 3.67 -34.50
CA PRO A 34 2.63 5.08 -34.78
C PRO A 34 1.20 5.48 -34.39
N ASP A 35 0.25 4.54 -34.38
CA ASP A 35 -1.15 4.78 -33.96
C ASP A 35 -1.32 5.01 -32.44
N LEU A 36 -0.37 4.57 -31.61
CA LEU A 36 -0.41 4.76 -30.15
C LEU A 36 0.28 6.06 -29.69
N GLN A 37 1.11 6.66 -30.54
CA GLN A 37 1.87 7.87 -30.21
C GLN A 37 1.05 9.17 -30.37
N GLN A 38 -0.01 9.15 -31.18
CA GLN A 38 -0.85 10.34 -31.39
C GLN A 38 -1.69 10.75 -30.17
N GLY A 39 -1.76 9.92 -29.11
CA GLY A 39 -2.40 10.26 -27.84
C GLY A 39 -1.47 10.88 -26.78
N GLN A 40 -0.15 10.95 -27.02
CA GLN A 40 0.84 11.31 -25.99
C GLN A 40 1.10 12.81 -25.88
N MET A 41 0.08 13.60 -25.57
CA MET A 41 0.23 15.01 -25.16
C MET A 41 -0.54 15.37 -23.89
N PHE A 42 -0.87 14.39 -23.04
CA PHE A 42 -1.38 14.65 -21.68
C PHE A 42 -0.76 13.70 -20.67
N GLY A 43 0.29 14.17 -20.00
CA GLY A 43 0.79 13.55 -18.78
C GLY A 43 -0.30 13.48 -17.70
N LEU A 44 -0.16 12.46 -16.84
CA LEU A 44 -0.89 12.17 -15.58
C LEU A 44 -1.92 11.04 -15.56
N ASN A 45 -2.25 10.33 -16.65
CA ASN A 45 -3.25 9.24 -16.60
C ASN A 45 -2.87 7.96 -17.37
N TYR A 46 -1.63 7.48 -17.22
CA TYR A 46 -1.18 6.23 -17.85
C TYR A 46 -1.86 4.95 -17.30
N ASP A 47 -2.57 5.04 -16.17
CA ASP A 47 -3.15 3.86 -15.51
C ASP A 47 -4.57 3.50 -15.98
N LYS A 48 -5.23 4.32 -16.81
CA LYS A 48 -6.63 4.07 -17.20
C LYS A 48 -6.77 2.92 -18.21
N TYR A 49 -5.69 2.58 -18.91
CA TYR A 49 -5.67 1.57 -19.97
C TYR A 49 -4.56 0.51 -19.77
N ALA A 50 -3.94 0.44 -18.59
CA ALA A 50 -3.02 -0.65 -18.27
C ALA A 50 -3.81 -1.96 -18.21
N PHE A 51 -3.75 -2.71 -19.31
CA PHE A 51 -4.43 -3.99 -19.47
C PHE A 51 -3.84 -5.02 -18.49
N GLY A 52 -4.59 -5.29 -17.41
CA GLY A 52 -4.46 -6.48 -16.59
C GLY A 52 -3.22 -6.50 -15.68
N ASN A 53 -3.44 -6.33 -14.38
CA ASN A 53 -2.54 -6.66 -13.26
C ASN A 53 -1.77 -5.50 -12.60
N THR A 54 -1.92 -4.23 -13.02
CA THR A 54 -1.45 -3.11 -12.19
C THR A 54 -2.47 -2.85 -11.09
N VAL A 55 -2.04 -2.98 -9.84
CA VAL A 55 -2.87 -2.60 -8.68
C VAL A 55 -3.08 -1.10 -8.74
N LYS A 56 -4.28 -0.66 -9.10
CA LYS A 56 -4.65 0.76 -9.13
C LYS A 56 -4.30 1.44 -7.81
N HIS A 57 -3.79 2.66 -7.90
CA HIS A 57 -3.48 3.46 -6.72
C HIS A 57 -4.76 3.66 -5.88
N PRO A 58 -4.73 3.49 -4.54
CA PRO A 58 -5.92 3.51 -3.69
C PRO A 58 -6.71 4.83 -3.79
N ARG A 59 -6.03 5.94 -4.05
CA ARG A 59 -6.68 7.24 -4.28
C ARG A 59 -7.56 7.25 -5.53
N ASP A 60 -7.14 6.57 -6.60
CA ASP A 60 -7.87 6.58 -7.85
C ASP A 60 -9.03 5.56 -7.82
N VAL A 61 -8.83 4.43 -7.13
CA VAL A 61 -9.93 3.52 -6.77
C VAL A 61 -10.98 4.24 -5.93
N ALA A 62 -10.56 5.06 -4.96
CA ALA A 62 -11.48 5.83 -4.12
C ALA A 62 -12.26 6.90 -4.90
N LYS A 63 -11.68 7.50 -5.96
CA LYS A 63 -12.39 8.44 -6.84
C LYS A 63 -13.42 7.74 -7.73
N GLU A 64 -13.17 6.50 -8.13
CA GLU A 64 -14.10 5.69 -8.94
C GLU A 64 -15.29 5.17 -8.11
N LEU A 65 -15.11 5.00 -6.80
CA LEU A 65 -16.15 4.46 -5.91
C LEU A 65 -17.14 5.54 -5.47
N ASN A 66 -18.40 5.38 -5.87
CA ASN A 66 -19.53 6.17 -5.36
C ASN A 66 -20.03 5.66 -3.98
N VAL A 67 -19.10 5.34 -3.07
CA VAL A 67 -19.43 4.89 -1.71
C VAL A 67 -19.19 6.03 -0.74
N THR A 68 -20.26 6.54 -0.13
CA THR A 68 -20.19 7.66 0.81
C THR A 68 -20.66 7.28 2.22
N GLY A 69 -20.29 8.09 3.21
CA GLY A 69 -20.72 7.92 4.60
C GLY A 69 -20.02 6.78 5.34
N VAL A 70 -20.68 6.21 6.35
CA VAL A 70 -20.10 5.17 7.24
C VAL A 70 -19.73 3.89 6.47
N ALA A 71 -20.43 3.61 5.36
CA ALA A 71 -20.15 2.46 4.51
C ALA A 71 -18.77 2.54 3.84
N ALA A 72 -18.30 3.75 3.48
CA ALA A 72 -17.01 3.95 2.84
C ALA A 72 -15.85 3.41 3.71
N GLY A 73 -15.92 3.62 5.03
CA GLY A 73 -14.91 3.10 5.97
C GLY A 73 -15.04 1.61 6.30
N ARG A 74 -16.05 0.91 5.78
CA ARG A 74 -16.33 -0.52 6.07
C ARG A 74 -16.45 -1.37 4.81
N THR A 75 -15.93 -0.86 3.69
CA THR A 75 -15.91 -1.56 2.41
C THR A 75 -14.47 -1.90 2.05
N VAL A 76 -14.27 -3.06 1.44
CA VAL A 76 -12.96 -3.55 1.00
C VAL A 76 -13.16 -4.13 -0.39
N ASP A 77 -12.25 -3.81 -1.30
CA ASP A 77 -12.25 -4.34 -2.66
C ASP A 77 -11.79 -5.82 -2.69
N VAL A 78 -12.45 -6.64 -3.50
CA VAL A 78 -12.14 -8.07 -3.63
C VAL A 78 -11.17 -8.26 -4.79
N LYS A 79 -9.89 -8.45 -4.45
CA LYS A 79 -8.85 -8.67 -5.46
C LYS A 79 -8.75 -10.14 -5.85
N TYR A 80 -8.57 -10.40 -7.14
CA TYR A 80 -8.32 -11.74 -7.71
C TYR A 80 -9.37 -12.80 -7.35
N GLY A 81 -10.63 -12.39 -7.13
CA GLY A 81 -11.72 -13.28 -6.72
C GLY A 81 -11.55 -13.87 -5.30
N ASN A 82 -10.54 -13.44 -4.53
CA ASN A 82 -10.29 -13.97 -3.20
C ASN A 82 -11.14 -13.25 -2.14
N VAL A 83 -12.39 -13.69 -2.02
CA VAL A 83 -13.35 -13.15 -1.05
C VAL A 83 -12.91 -13.42 0.39
N SER A 84 -12.27 -14.56 0.66
CA SER A 84 -11.80 -14.93 2.01
C SER A 84 -10.76 -13.94 2.55
N ALA A 85 -9.80 -13.54 1.71
CA ALA A 85 -8.80 -12.54 2.07
C ALA A 85 -9.45 -11.17 2.31
N ALA A 86 -10.36 -10.73 1.45
CA ALA A 86 -11.09 -9.47 1.61
C ALA A 86 -11.93 -9.46 2.91
N LEU A 87 -12.60 -10.57 3.23
CA LEU A 87 -13.38 -10.71 4.47
C LEU A 87 -12.46 -10.67 5.71
N SER A 88 -11.29 -11.30 5.64
CA SER A 88 -10.29 -11.25 6.72
C SER A 88 -9.75 -9.82 6.93
N GLN A 89 -9.53 -9.08 5.85
CA GLN A 89 -9.16 -7.66 5.93
C GLN A 89 -10.28 -6.81 6.54
N LEU A 90 -11.52 -7.01 6.09
CA LEU A 90 -12.68 -6.31 6.62
C LEU A 90 -12.87 -6.58 8.13
N THR A 91 -12.79 -7.84 8.54
CA THR A 91 -12.92 -8.23 9.96
C THR A 91 -11.79 -7.64 10.81
N LYS A 92 -10.56 -7.58 10.29
CA LYS A 92 -9.44 -6.89 10.95
C LYS A 92 -9.73 -5.40 11.13
N LEU A 93 -10.17 -4.72 10.07
CA LEU A 93 -10.51 -3.29 10.10
C LEU A 93 -11.57 -3.01 11.19
N VAL A 94 -12.66 -3.78 11.18
CA VAL A 94 -13.75 -3.66 12.15
C VAL A 94 -13.28 -3.90 13.60
N ARG A 95 -12.32 -4.82 13.82
CA ARG A 95 -11.75 -5.11 15.13
C ARG A 95 -10.79 -4.04 15.62
N VAL A 96 -9.93 -3.51 14.75
CA VAL A 96 -8.99 -2.42 15.08
C VAL A 96 -9.75 -1.19 15.58
N GLU A 97 -10.81 -0.83 14.88
CA GLU A 97 -11.70 0.28 15.25
C GLU A 97 -12.65 -0.06 16.41
N LYS A 98 -12.59 -1.26 16.98
CA LYS A 98 -13.40 -1.72 18.12
C LYS A 98 -14.91 -1.56 17.93
N ILE A 99 -15.40 -1.55 16.68
CA ILE A 99 -16.81 -1.33 16.35
C ILE A 99 -17.75 -2.33 17.05
N PRO A 100 -17.46 -3.64 17.10
CA PRO A 100 -18.31 -4.60 17.78
C PRO A 100 -18.38 -4.33 19.29
N GLN A 101 -17.26 -3.94 19.90
CA GLN A 101 -17.19 -3.62 21.33
C GLN A 101 -18.01 -2.37 21.64
N MET A 102 -17.86 -1.31 20.85
CA MET A 102 -18.65 -0.09 21.00
C MET A 102 -20.14 -0.35 20.82
N LYS A 103 -20.51 -1.15 19.81
CA LYS A 103 -21.91 -1.56 19.60
C LYS A 103 -22.47 -2.25 20.86
N GLN A 104 -21.70 -3.13 21.51
CA GLN A 104 -22.14 -3.80 22.73
C GLN A 104 -22.27 -2.83 23.91
N GLN A 105 -21.34 -1.89 24.06
CA GLN A 105 -21.41 -0.86 25.10
C GLN A 105 -22.60 0.09 24.92
N GLN A 106 -22.92 0.44 23.67
CA GLN A 106 -24.04 1.32 23.33
C GLN A 106 -25.42 0.67 23.50
N LYS A 107 -25.50 -0.66 23.68
CA LYS A 107 -26.80 -1.34 23.87
C LYS A 107 -27.57 -0.87 25.11
N ARG A 108 -26.86 -0.35 26.12
CA ARG A 108 -27.46 0.10 27.38
C ARG A 108 -26.83 1.40 27.81
N HIS A 109 -27.61 2.25 28.46
CA HIS A 109 -27.07 3.44 29.09
C HIS A 109 -26.12 3.04 30.23
N LEU A 110 -24.95 3.68 30.27
CA LEU A 110 -23.99 3.53 31.35
C LEU A 110 -23.87 4.86 32.09
N ARG A 111 -23.95 4.81 33.43
CA ARG A 111 -23.77 6.00 34.26
C ARG A 111 -22.37 6.59 34.03
N PRO A 112 -22.22 7.93 33.99
CA PRO A 112 -20.95 8.58 33.66
C PRO A 112 -19.82 8.21 34.64
N ALA A 113 -20.12 8.07 35.93
CA ALA A 113 -19.13 7.63 36.93
C ALA A 113 -18.59 6.22 36.63
N LEU A 114 -19.48 5.28 36.29
CA LEU A 114 -19.08 3.92 35.92
C LEU A 114 -18.26 3.91 34.62
N LEU A 115 -18.63 4.75 33.64
CA LEU A 115 -17.88 4.91 32.39
C LEU A 115 -16.45 5.42 32.66
N HIS A 116 -16.31 6.41 33.53
CA HIS A 116 -15.02 6.96 33.92
C HIS A 116 -14.11 5.88 34.55
N ASP A 117 -14.62 5.11 35.51
CA ASP A 117 -13.87 4.06 36.18
C ASP A 117 -13.44 2.95 35.21
N LEU A 118 -14.33 2.55 34.30
CA LEU A 118 -13.99 1.57 33.26
C LEU A 118 -12.90 2.08 32.32
N LYS A 119 -12.99 3.34 31.88
CA LYS A 119 -11.98 3.97 31.02
C LYS A 119 -10.63 4.04 31.73
N HIS A 120 -10.61 4.46 32.99
CA HIS A 120 -9.40 4.53 33.80
C HIS A 120 -8.75 3.14 33.97
N ARG A 121 -9.54 2.12 34.33
CA ARG A 121 -9.05 0.73 34.44
C ARG A 121 -8.50 0.20 33.13
N GLN A 122 -9.17 0.47 32.01
CA GLN A 122 -8.70 0.04 30.68
C GLN A 122 -7.39 0.74 30.29
N TRP A 123 -7.30 2.04 30.55
CA TRP A 123 -6.07 2.81 30.34
C TRP A 123 -4.92 2.25 31.18
N TRP A 124 -5.16 2.01 32.46
CA TRP A 124 -4.15 1.47 33.37
C TRP A 124 -3.65 0.09 32.90
N ARG A 125 -4.55 -0.82 32.52
CA ARG A 125 -4.18 -2.15 32.00
C ARG A 125 -3.32 -2.05 30.73
N SER A 126 -3.67 -1.12 29.84
CA SER A 126 -2.94 -0.93 28.58
C SER A 126 -1.54 -0.37 28.84
N ASN A 127 -1.41 0.63 29.72
CA ASN A 127 -0.14 1.23 30.09
C ASN A 127 0.75 0.25 30.88
N PHE A 128 0.15 -0.52 31.80
CA PHE A 128 0.87 -1.57 32.54
C PHE A 128 1.42 -2.62 31.58
N LEU A 129 0.59 -3.14 30.67
CA LEU A 129 1.02 -4.14 29.69
C LEU A 129 2.19 -3.64 28.83
N LEU A 130 2.12 -2.40 28.34
CA LEU A 130 3.18 -1.80 27.54
C LEU A 130 4.50 -1.70 28.31
N ARG A 131 4.45 -1.23 29.56
CA ARG A 131 5.65 -1.12 30.41
C ARG A 131 6.21 -2.48 30.76
N PHE A 132 5.34 -3.44 31.05
CA PHE A 132 5.71 -4.80 31.37
C PHE A 132 6.35 -5.51 30.16
N SER A 133 5.81 -5.32 28.95
CA SER A 133 6.46 -5.86 27.74
C SER A 133 7.83 -5.26 27.51
N ASN A 134 7.99 -3.95 27.76
CA ASN A 134 9.30 -3.29 27.63
C ASN A 134 10.31 -3.82 28.66
N LEU A 135 9.88 -3.98 29.92
CA LEU A 135 10.69 -4.61 30.96
C LEU A 135 11.13 -6.03 30.55
N LEU A 136 10.22 -6.84 30.01
CA LEU A 136 10.58 -8.17 29.51
C LEU A 136 11.57 -8.11 28.35
N THR A 137 11.44 -7.14 27.43
CA THR A 137 12.43 -6.98 26.36
C THR A 137 13.81 -6.62 26.92
N GLU A 138 13.89 -5.76 27.93
CA GLU A 138 15.15 -5.41 28.61
C GLU A 138 15.76 -6.63 29.31
N ILE A 139 14.95 -7.43 30.03
CA ILE A 139 15.41 -8.66 30.69
C ILE A 139 15.93 -9.68 29.68
N LEU A 140 15.22 -9.87 28.56
CA LEU A 140 15.66 -10.77 27.49
C LEU A 140 16.97 -10.30 26.86
N ASP A 141 17.14 -8.99 26.71
CA ASP A 141 18.33 -8.38 26.15
C ASP A 141 19.52 -8.43 27.13
N ALA A 142 19.26 -8.34 28.43
CA ALA A 142 20.23 -8.57 29.49
C ALA A 142 20.70 -10.02 29.53
N LYS A 143 19.74 -10.97 29.49
CA LYS A 143 20.02 -12.41 29.35
C LYS A 143 20.85 -12.71 28.11
N ARG A 144 20.56 -12.06 26.97
CA ARG A 144 21.33 -12.20 25.72
C ARG A 144 22.78 -11.72 25.86
N ARG A 145 23.01 -10.67 26.66
CA ARG A 145 24.37 -10.19 26.98
C ARG A 145 25.08 -11.01 28.05
N GLY A 146 24.36 -11.87 28.77
CA GLY A 146 24.89 -12.69 29.84
C GLY A 146 25.07 -11.94 31.17
N TYR A 147 24.30 -10.85 31.37
CA TYR A 147 24.17 -10.22 32.69
C TYR A 147 23.35 -11.08 33.66
#